data_AF-A0A6J0YMR4-F1
#
_entry.id   AF-A0A6J0YMR4-F1
#
_cell.length_a   1.000
_cell.length_b   1.000
_cell.length_c   1.000
_cell.angle_alpha   90.00
_cell.angle_beta   90.00
_cell.angle_gamma   90.00
#
_symmetry.space_group_name_H-M   'P 1'
#
loop_
_entity.id
_entity.type
_entity.pdbx_description
1 polymer ?
#
loop_
_entity_poly.entity_id
_entity_poly.type
_entity_poly.pdbx_seq_one_letter_code
_entity_poly.pdbx_strand_id
1 'polypeptide(L)'
;MKCEHCTRKECSKKTKTDDQENASVDVPSPAQENGEKGEFHKLADAKIFLSDCLACDSCVSAEEGIQVSQQNAKDFFQVLNLNKKCDTSKHKVLAVSVCPQSLPYFAAKFSLSVTDASRRLCGFLKSLGVHYVFDTTIAADFSILESQKEFVRRFRQHNEEEPALPMLTSACPGWVRYAERVLGHPVTPHLCTAKSPQQIMGSLVKDYFARRQNLSPDKIFHVIVAPCYDKKLEALQEDVPTASRGSRGTDCVLTSGEIAQMMEQSDVSVRDAALDTLFGDVKEEELRRHDGAGSDGYLAHIFRHAAKELFNEDVGEVTYRALRNKDFQEVTLEKSGEVLLRFAAAYGFRNIQNVVLKLKKGKFPYHFVEVLACAGGCLNGRGQAQTADGRTDKALLQKMKGIYADIPVQLPEASTHVQELYQEWLDGTDSPRVQEALHTAYQGPGQPTDSRDIKW
;
A
#
# COMPACT_ATOMS: atom_id res chain seq x y z
N MET A 1 49.11 4.10 -9.71
CA MET A 1 49.69 5.18 -10.55
C MET A 1 49.28 6.50 -9.94
N LYS A 2 50.14 7.53 -9.94
CA LYS A 2 49.81 8.84 -9.35
C LYS A 2 48.96 9.65 -10.33
N CYS A 3 47.92 10.31 -9.83
CA CYS A 3 47.14 11.29 -10.59
C CYS A 3 47.65 12.69 -10.22
N GLU A 4 48.08 13.46 -11.21
CA GLU A 4 48.47 14.87 -11.04
C GLU A 4 47.27 15.78 -11.41
N HIS A 5 47.26 16.99 -10.85
CA HIS A 5 46.19 18.02 -10.90
C HIS A 5 45.11 17.96 -9.80
N CYS A 6 45.48 18.44 -8.61
CA CYS A 6 44.56 19.01 -7.64
C CYS A 6 45.09 20.35 -7.14
N THR A 7 44.40 21.44 -7.44
CA THR A 7 44.71 22.81 -6.96
C THR A 7 43.44 23.52 -6.51
N ARG A 8 43.19 23.49 -5.19
CA ARG A 8 42.11 24.25 -4.54
C ARG A 8 42.57 25.66 -4.16
N LYS A 9 41.80 26.67 -4.56
CA LYS A 9 41.66 28.01 -3.96
C LYS A 9 40.27 28.54 -4.37
N GLU A 10 39.54 29.35 -3.62
CA GLU A 10 39.59 29.80 -2.22
C GLU A 10 38.15 30.24 -1.87
N CYS A 11 37.74 30.20 -0.59
CA CYS A 11 36.39 30.57 -0.17
C CYS A 11 36.38 31.96 0.49
N SER A 12 35.53 32.90 0.05
CA SER A 12 34.85 33.90 0.92
C SER A 12 34.13 35.04 0.16
N LYS A 13 32.85 35.27 0.48
CA LYS A 13 32.34 36.52 1.10
C LYS A 13 30.84 36.41 1.42
N LYS A 14 30.41 37.13 2.45
CA LYS A 14 29.03 37.14 2.99
C LYS A 14 28.13 38.13 2.22
N THR A 15 26.84 37.80 2.13
CA THR A 15 25.78 38.67 1.59
C THR A 15 25.15 39.54 2.70
N LYS A 16 24.53 40.66 2.33
CA LYS A 16 23.66 41.46 3.22
C LYS A 16 22.22 40.91 3.22
N THR A 17 21.50 41.17 4.30
CA THR A 17 20.05 40.94 4.49
C THR A 17 19.18 41.98 3.78
N ASP A 18 18.00 41.56 3.34
CA ASP A 18 16.74 42.30 3.40
C ASP A 18 15.59 41.27 3.45
N ASP A 19 14.52 41.57 4.21
CA ASP A 19 13.41 40.66 4.50
C ASP A 19 12.25 40.78 3.49
N GLN A 20 11.59 39.67 3.16
CA GLN A 20 10.13 39.64 2.94
C GLN A 20 9.53 38.23 2.97
N GLU A 21 8.25 38.15 3.38
CA GLU A 21 7.57 36.92 3.81
C GLU A 21 7.13 36.00 2.65
N ASN A 22 7.45 34.72 2.77
CA ASN A 22 6.57 33.58 2.45
C ASN A 22 7.20 32.31 3.03
N ALA A 23 6.47 31.59 3.89
CA ALA A 23 7.04 30.46 4.66
C ALA A 23 7.18 29.17 3.82
N SER A 24 8.21 29.10 2.99
CA SER A 24 8.75 27.82 2.50
C SER A 24 9.56 27.14 3.60
N VAL A 25 9.30 25.87 3.87
CA VAL A 25 10.18 25.05 4.72
C VAL A 25 11.42 24.69 3.93
N ASP A 26 12.47 25.52 4.03
CA ASP A 26 13.77 25.22 3.46
C ASP A 26 14.42 24.06 4.23
N VAL A 27 14.40 22.88 3.61
CA VAL A 27 15.14 21.71 4.08
C VAL A 27 16.63 21.98 3.94
N PRO A 28 17.46 21.77 4.98
CA PRO A 28 18.91 21.89 4.86
C PRO A 28 19.41 20.94 3.78
N SER A 29 19.98 21.49 2.70
CA SER A 29 20.57 20.68 1.64
C SER A 29 21.69 19.82 2.23
N PRO A 30 21.68 18.49 2.04
CA PRO A 30 22.83 17.65 2.36
C PRO A 30 24.05 18.16 1.59
N ALA A 31 25.23 18.04 2.20
CA ALA A 31 26.47 18.55 1.62
C ALA A 31 26.65 18.08 0.16
N GLN A 32 27.04 19.00 -0.72
CA GLN A 32 27.36 18.68 -2.11
C GLN A 32 28.58 17.74 -2.18
N GLU A 33 28.34 16.43 -2.20
CA GLU A 33 29.31 15.51 -2.76
C GLU A 33 29.41 15.77 -4.26
N ASN A 34 30.60 16.16 -4.71
CA ASN A 34 30.94 16.24 -6.13
C ASN A 34 31.07 14.82 -6.71
N GLY A 35 29.93 14.14 -6.86
CA GLY A 35 29.78 12.91 -7.64
C GLY A 35 29.38 13.23 -9.08
N GLU A 36 29.84 12.41 -10.02
CA GLU A 36 29.49 12.54 -11.44
C GLU A 36 27.96 12.45 -11.63
N LYS A 37 27.38 13.42 -12.36
CA LYS A 37 25.94 13.45 -12.65
C LYS A 37 25.58 12.37 -13.67
N GLY A 38 25.42 11.14 -13.20
CA GLY A 38 24.91 10.03 -14.00
C GLY A 38 23.52 10.29 -14.56
N GLU A 39 23.18 9.57 -15.62
CA GLU A 39 21.92 9.65 -16.37
C GLU A 39 20.66 9.67 -15.46
N PHE A 40 20.66 8.82 -14.44
CA PHE A 40 19.58 8.67 -13.45
C PHE A 40 19.31 9.92 -12.60
N HIS A 41 20.24 10.87 -12.51
CA HIS A 41 20.05 12.07 -11.69
C HIS A 41 18.95 13.00 -12.25
N LYS A 42 18.68 12.95 -13.57
CA LYS A 42 17.60 13.72 -14.21
C LYS A 42 16.20 13.16 -13.93
N LEU A 43 16.10 11.84 -13.75
CA LEU A 43 14.82 11.13 -13.55
C LEU A 43 14.23 11.32 -12.15
N ALA A 44 15.00 11.89 -11.22
CA ALA A 44 14.75 11.78 -9.80
C ALA A 44 14.33 13.08 -9.10
N ASP A 45 14.21 14.20 -9.83
CA ASP A 45 13.95 15.54 -9.27
C ASP A 45 12.46 15.90 -9.08
N ALA A 46 11.55 14.92 -9.08
CA ALA A 46 10.16 15.13 -8.71
C ALA A 46 10.05 15.54 -7.22
N LYS A 47 9.36 16.66 -6.93
CA LYS A 47 9.08 17.10 -5.56
C LYS A 47 7.80 16.42 -5.06
N ILE A 48 7.91 15.66 -3.98
CA ILE A 48 6.76 15.11 -3.23
C ILE A 48 6.42 16.10 -2.12
N PHE A 49 5.15 16.46 -1.98
CA PHE A 49 4.65 17.30 -0.89
C PHE A 49 3.80 16.49 0.08
N LEU A 50 3.76 16.93 1.35
CA LEU A 50 2.94 16.27 2.36
C LEU A 50 1.43 16.33 2.03
N SER A 51 1.01 17.37 1.29
CA SER A 51 -0.34 17.53 0.71
C SER A 51 -0.75 16.46 -0.31
N ASP A 52 0.20 15.67 -0.80
CA ASP A 52 -0.05 14.59 -1.76
C ASP A 52 -0.49 13.31 -1.03
N CYS A 53 -0.18 13.21 0.27
CA CYS A 53 -0.76 12.25 1.20
C CYS A 53 -2.20 12.67 1.55
N LEU A 54 -3.09 11.70 1.79
CA LEU A 54 -4.43 11.99 2.33
C LEU A 54 -4.45 12.12 3.87
N ALA A 55 -3.31 11.91 4.53
CA ALA A 55 -3.14 12.24 5.93
C ALA A 55 -3.23 13.76 6.12
N CYS A 56 -3.97 14.18 7.13
CA CYS A 56 -4.09 15.58 7.54
C CYS A 56 -2.76 16.14 8.09
N ASP A 57 -2.60 17.46 8.18
CA ASP A 57 -1.43 18.07 8.84
C ASP A 57 -1.27 17.62 10.30
N SER A 58 -2.36 17.22 10.96
CA SER A 58 -2.37 16.65 12.32
C SER A 58 -2.11 15.14 12.37
N CYS A 59 -1.92 14.48 11.22
CA CYS A 59 -1.84 13.03 11.07
C CYS A 59 -0.41 12.52 10.82
N VAL A 60 0.55 13.42 10.52
CA VAL A 60 1.95 13.10 10.21
C VAL A 60 2.88 14.05 10.97
N SER A 61 3.94 13.53 11.61
CA SER A 61 4.95 14.39 12.25
C SER A 61 5.92 15.02 11.23
N ALA A 62 6.68 16.04 11.65
CA ALA A 62 7.70 16.64 10.78
C ALA A 62 8.80 15.63 10.38
N GLU A 63 9.18 14.75 11.30
CA GLU A 63 10.15 13.67 11.08
C GLU A 63 9.60 12.62 10.12
N GLU A 64 8.34 12.21 10.29
CA GLU A 64 7.66 11.30 9.36
C GLU A 64 7.56 11.92 7.95
N GLY A 65 7.29 13.23 7.84
CA GLY A 65 7.29 13.95 6.57
C GLY A 65 8.65 13.96 5.86
N ILE A 66 9.75 14.13 6.61
CA ILE A 66 11.11 14.00 6.08
C ILE A 66 11.38 12.57 5.60
N GLN A 67 11.00 11.55 6.37
CA GLN A 67 11.21 10.14 6.00
C GLN A 67 10.33 9.70 4.80
N VAL A 68 9.15 10.30 4.62
CA VAL A 68 8.32 10.12 3.41
C VAL A 68 8.98 10.78 2.21
N SER A 69 9.53 11.99 2.36
CA SER A 69 10.18 12.69 1.24
C SER A 69 11.47 11.98 0.77
N GLN A 70 12.14 11.22 1.65
CA GLN A 70 13.28 10.36 1.32
C GLN A 70 12.90 9.11 0.51
N GLN A 71 11.71 8.53 0.71
CA GLN A 71 11.21 7.41 -0.09
C GLN A 71 10.82 7.85 -1.50
N ASN A 72 11.83 8.04 -2.36
CA ASN A 72 11.69 8.58 -3.70
C ASN A 72 12.69 7.90 -4.68
N ALA A 73 12.64 8.31 -5.93
CA ALA A 73 13.49 7.81 -7.01
C ALA A 73 15.00 7.88 -6.72
N LYS A 74 15.49 8.90 -6.00
CA LYS A 74 16.91 9.10 -5.67
C LYS A 74 17.46 7.97 -4.82
N ASP A 75 16.73 7.54 -3.78
CA ASP A 75 17.14 6.44 -2.90
C ASP A 75 17.19 5.11 -3.68
N PHE A 76 16.19 4.87 -4.54
CA PHE A 76 16.17 3.72 -5.43
C PHE A 76 17.36 3.72 -6.41
N PHE A 77 17.62 4.85 -7.10
CA PHE A 77 18.76 4.99 -7.99
C PHE A 77 20.11 4.97 -7.25
N GLN A 78 20.18 5.40 -5.99
CA GLN A 78 21.37 5.30 -5.16
C GLN A 78 21.75 3.82 -4.95
N VAL A 79 20.79 2.95 -4.62
CA VAL A 79 21.03 1.51 -4.47
C VAL A 79 21.43 0.88 -5.81
N LEU A 80 20.76 1.21 -6.92
CA LEU A 80 21.15 0.76 -8.26
C LEU A 80 22.57 1.19 -8.66
N ASN A 81 22.95 2.43 -8.34
CA ASN A 81 24.29 2.95 -8.63
C ASN A 81 25.36 2.37 -7.69
N LEU A 82 25.02 1.96 -6.47
CA LEU A 82 25.92 1.20 -5.60
C LEU A 82 26.21 -0.19 -6.18
N ASN A 83 25.19 -0.88 -6.71
CA ASN A 83 25.35 -2.18 -7.38
C ASN A 83 26.21 -2.12 -8.66
N LYS A 84 26.38 -0.95 -9.27
CA LYS A 84 27.27 -0.75 -10.43
C LYS A 84 28.75 -0.57 -10.05
N LYS A 85 29.08 -0.42 -8.76
CA LYS A 85 30.47 -0.28 -8.28
C LYS A 85 31.09 -1.65 -8.04
N CYS A 86 32.42 -1.75 -8.23
CA CYS A 86 33.16 -3.01 -8.07
C CYS A 86 33.16 -3.59 -6.64
N ASP A 87 32.81 -2.80 -5.62
CA ASP A 87 32.69 -3.24 -4.21
C ASP A 87 31.36 -4.00 -4.01
N THR A 88 31.39 -5.31 -4.29
CA THR A 88 30.23 -6.22 -4.15
C THR A 88 29.79 -6.42 -2.71
N SER A 89 30.61 -6.05 -1.71
CA SER A 89 30.25 -6.24 -0.29
C SER A 89 29.00 -5.45 0.11
N LYS A 90 28.79 -4.30 -0.55
CA LYS A 90 27.68 -3.36 -0.33
C LYS A 90 26.48 -3.59 -1.26
N HIS A 91 26.58 -4.53 -2.20
CA HIS A 91 25.49 -4.81 -3.13
C HIS A 91 24.25 -5.33 -2.39
N LYS A 92 23.08 -5.00 -2.95
CA LYS A 92 21.76 -5.44 -2.49
C LYS A 92 21.02 -6.13 -3.63
N VAL A 93 20.24 -7.16 -3.32
CA VAL A 93 19.28 -7.75 -4.25
C VAL A 93 18.06 -6.83 -4.30
N LEU A 94 17.77 -6.22 -5.44
CA LEU A 94 16.58 -5.38 -5.58
C LEU A 94 15.37 -6.25 -5.97
N ALA A 95 14.37 -6.27 -5.11
CA ALA A 95 13.06 -6.83 -5.37
C ALA A 95 12.03 -5.68 -5.44
N VAL A 96 11.19 -5.68 -6.46
CA VAL A 96 10.06 -4.75 -6.58
C VAL A 96 8.78 -5.57 -6.51
N SER A 97 7.77 -5.14 -5.75
CA SER A 97 6.44 -5.76 -5.80
C SER A 97 5.40 -4.73 -6.23
N VAL A 98 4.59 -5.06 -7.23
CA VAL A 98 3.65 -4.15 -7.89
C VAL A 98 2.23 -4.41 -7.39
N CYS A 99 1.54 -3.36 -6.94
CA CYS A 99 0.12 -3.46 -6.58
C CYS A 99 -0.75 -3.63 -7.85
N PRO A 100 -1.71 -4.57 -7.87
CA PRO A 100 -2.58 -4.80 -9.04
C PRO A 100 -3.31 -3.54 -9.54
N GLN A 101 -3.74 -2.64 -8.64
CA GLN A 101 -4.42 -1.39 -9.01
C GLN A 101 -3.51 -0.33 -9.66
N SER A 102 -2.20 -0.56 -9.69
CA SER A 102 -1.23 0.22 -10.47
C SER A 102 -1.19 -0.20 -11.95
N LEU A 103 -1.45 -1.48 -12.27
CA LEU A 103 -1.35 -2.00 -13.64
C LEU A 103 -2.34 -1.35 -14.62
N PRO A 104 -3.61 -1.07 -14.27
CA PRO A 104 -4.53 -0.32 -15.13
C PRO A 104 -4.04 1.08 -15.48
N TYR A 105 -3.28 1.75 -14.60
CA TYR A 105 -2.72 3.08 -14.90
C TYR A 105 -1.67 3.01 -16.01
N PHE A 106 -0.73 2.07 -15.93
CA PHE A 106 0.27 1.84 -16.98
C PHE A 106 -0.37 1.40 -18.30
N ALA A 107 -1.33 0.47 -18.25
CA ALA A 107 -2.08 0.01 -19.42
C ALA A 107 -2.87 1.14 -20.08
N ALA A 108 -3.56 1.97 -19.30
CA ALA A 108 -4.31 3.12 -19.80
C ALA A 108 -3.39 4.19 -20.40
N LYS A 109 -2.25 4.48 -19.76
CA LYS A 109 -1.30 5.52 -20.16
C LYS A 109 -0.48 5.14 -21.42
N PHE A 110 0.02 3.91 -21.49
CA PHE A 110 0.77 3.42 -22.65
C PHE A 110 -0.09 2.75 -23.73
N SER A 111 -1.41 2.68 -23.52
CA SER A 111 -2.39 2.04 -24.43
C SER A 111 -2.05 0.60 -24.77
N LEU A 112 -1.75 -0.17 -23.72
CA LEU A 112 -1.43 -1.59 -23.75
C LEU A 112 -2.57 -2.42 -23.12
N SER A 113 -2.54 -3.74 -23.31
CA SER A 113 -3.29 -4.66 -22.43
C SER A 113 -2.71 -4.60 -21.01
N VAL A 114 -3.46 -5.07 -20.00
CA VAL A 114 -2.94 -5.12 -18.61
C VAL A 114 -1.70 -6.02 -18.50
N THR A 115 -1.70 -7.14 -19.23
CA THR A 115 -0.58 -8.10 -19.26
C THR A 115 0.65 -7.49 -19.93
N ASP A 116 0.48 -6.81 -21.07
CA ASP A 116 1.61 -6.18 -21.76
C ASP A 116 2.13 -4.95 -21.00
N ALA A 117 1.26 -4.23 -20.29
CA ALA A 117 1.68 -3.15 -19.39
C ALA A 117 2.50 -3.68 -18.21
N SER A 118 2.10 -4.82 -17.63
CA SER A 118 2.86 -5.52 -16.60
C SER A 118 4.22 -5.98 -17.12
N ARG A 119 4.27 -6.59 -18.33
CA ARG A 119 5.53 -7.01 -18.95
C ARG A 119 6.46 -5.85 -19.30
N ARG A 120 5.90 -4.73 -19.76
CA ARG A 120 6.63 -3.49 -20.07
C ARG A 120 7.21 -2.85 -18.81
N LEU A 121 6.44 -2.84 -17.72
CA LEU A 121 6.89 -2.39 -16.40
C LEU A 121 8.01 -3.28 -15.85
N CYS A 122 7.83 -4.60 -15.86
CA CYS A 122 8.84 -5.55 -15.42
C CYS A 122 10.13 -5.43 -16.23
N GLY A 123 10.01 -5.43 -17.56
CA GLY A 123 11.13 -5.23 -18.49
C GLY A 123 11.88 -3.93 -18.24
N PHE A 124 11.16 -2.83 -18.00
CA PHE A 124 11.76 -1.55 -17.65
C PHE A 124 12.55 -1.63 -16.34
N LEU A 125 11.92 -2.13 -15.27
CA LEU A 125 12.57 -2.29 -13.96
C LEU A 125 13.82 -3.17 -14.04
N LYS A 126 13.74 -4.32 -14.72
CA LYS A 126 14.90 -5.20 -14.96
C LYS A 126 15.99 -4.51 -15.78
N SER A 127 15.65 -3.68 -16.77
CA SER A 127 16.63 -2.89 -17.54
C SER A 127 17.39 -1.85 -16.72
N LEU A 128 16.81 -1.35 -15.61
CA LEU A 128 17.50 -0.46 -14.67
C LEU A 128 18.48 -1.20 -13.74
N GLY A 129 18.31 -2.52 -13.55
CA GLY A 129 19.07 -3.36 -12.63
C GLY A 129 18.25 -3.97 -11.47
N VAL A 130 16.91 -3.96 -11.55
CA VAL A 130 16.08 -4.74 -10.62
C VAL A 130 16.23 -6.23 -10.92
N HIS A 131 16.31 -7.05 -9.87
CA HIS A 131 16.54 -8.48 -10.00
C HIS A 131 15.19 -9.21 -10.13
N TYR A 132 14.27 -8.92 -9.22
CA TYR A 132 12.96 -9.55 -9.12
C TYR A 132 11.82 -8.52 -9.15
N VAL A 133 10.75 -8.80 -9.88
CA VAL A 133 9.54 -7.99 -9.98
C VAL A 133 8.32 -8.90 -9.75
N PHE A 134 7.68 -8.77 -8.59
CA PHE A 134 6.56 -9.60 -8.15
C PHE A 134 5.22 -8.86 -8.27
N ASP A 135 4.12 -9.62 -8.24
CA ASP A 135 2.75 -9.10 -8.05
C ASP A 135 2.31 -9.25 -6.58
N THR A 136 1.59 -8.28 -6.01
CA THR A 136 1.15 -8.35 -4.60
C THR A 136 -0.19 -9.07 -4.37
N THR A 137 -0.82 -9.65 -5.39
CA THR A 137 -2.12 -10.36 -5.28
C THR A 137 -2.06 -11.48 -4.24
N ILE A 138 -0.97 -12.24 -4.19
CA ILE A 138 -0.76 -13.32 -3.19
C ILE A 138 -0.75 -12.79 -1.74
N ALA A 139 -0.25 -11.57 -1.53
CA ALA A 139 -0.27 -10.93 -0.21
C ALA A 139 -1.65 -10.33 0.13
N ALA A 140 -2.43 -9.97 -0.90
CA ALA A 140 -3.83 -9.61 -0.74
C ALA A 140 -4.72 -10.83 -0.43
N ASP A 141 -4.47 -12.00 -1.03
CA ASP A 141 -5.15 -13.26 -0.68
C ASP A 141 -5.06 -13.50 0.84
N PHE A 142 -3.85 -13.47 1.41
CA PHE A 142 -3.63 -13.59 2.86
C PHE A 142 -4.39 -12.54 3.67
N SER A 143 -4.28 -11.26 3.29
CA SER A 143 -4.92 -10.15 4.02
C SER A 143 -6.45 -10.31 4.07
N ILE A 144 -7.04 -10.72 2.94
CA ILE A 144 -8.47 -10.95 2.79
C ILE A 144 -8.91 -12.18 3.59
N LEU A 145 -8.17 -13.30 3.51
CA LEU A 145 -8.47 -14.55 4.25
C LEU A 145 -8.38 -14.38 5.77
N GLU A 146 -7.36 -13.67 6.28
CA GLU A 146 -7.27 -13.39 7.72
C GLU A 146 -8.35 -12.38 8.18
N SER A 147 -8.69 -11.39 7.35
CA SER A 147 -9.82 -10.50 7.62
C SER A 147 -11.15 -11.26 7.70
N GLN A 148 -11.33 -12.26 6.84
CA GLN A 148 -12.50 -13.14 6.81
C GLN A 148 -12.62 -14.00 8.07
N LYS A 149 -11.55 -14.71 8.43
CA LYS A 149 -11.47 -15.49 9.69
C LYS A 149 -11.75 -14.59 10.90
N GLU A 150 -11.16 -13.39 10.93
CA GLU A 150 -11.38 -12.45 12.02
C GLU A 150 -12.83 -11.96 12.10
N PHE A 151 -13.46 -11.63 10.97
CA PHE A 151 -14.87 -11.24 10.96
C PHE A 151 -15.78 -12.33 11.51
N VAL A 152 -15.63 -13.57 11.01
CA VAL A 152 -16.43 -14.72 11.47
C VAL A 152 -16.23 -14.96 12.98
N ARG A 153 -14.98 -14.88 13.46
CA ARG A 153 -14.67 -14.98 14.90
C ARG A 153 -15.34 -13.87 15.71
N ARG A 154 -15.16 -12.60 15.32
CA ARG A 154 -15.77 -11.44 16.00
C ARG A 154 -17.29 -11.54 16.00
N PHE A 155 -17.90 -11.96 14.91
CA PHE A 155 -19.35 -12.13 14.82
C PHE A 155 -19.87 -13.22 15.77
N ARG A 156 -19.22 -14.39 15.82
CA ARG A 156 -19.58 -15.49 16.73
C ARG A 156 -19.39 -15.14 18.22
N GLN A 157 -18.44 -14.26 18.53
CA GLN A 157 -18.13 -13.83 19.91
C GLN A 157 -18.92 -12.59 20.35
N HIS A 158 -19.52 -11.85 19.41
CA HIS A 158 -20.20 -10.59 19.70
C HIS A 158 -21.43 -10.79 20.59
N ASN A 159 -21.45 -10.03 21.68
CA ASN A 159 -22.59 -9.87 22.56
C ASN A 159 -22.68 -8.40 23.03
N GLU A 160 -23.73 -8.03 23.75
CA GLU A 160 -23.97 -6.65 24.19
C GLU A 160 -22.99 -6.16 25.27
N GLU A 161 -22.41 -7.07 26.06
CA GLU A 161 -21.46 -6.76 27.14
C GLU A 161 -20.03 -6.61 26.61
N GLU A 162 -19.63 -7.42 25.63
CA GLU A 162 -18.34 -7.37 24.93
C GLU A 162 -18.54 -7.10 23.42
N PRO A 163 -18.70 -5.82 23.01
CA PRO A 163 -18.98 -5.45 21.63
C PRO A 163 -17.76 -5.60 20.70
N ALA A 164 -17.56 -6.80 20.16
CA ALA A 164 -16.55 -7.12 19.14
C ALA A 164 -16.83 -6.50 17.74
N LEU A 165 -18.05 -6.00 17.51
CA LEU A 165 -18.51 -5.39 16.26
C LEU A 165 -18.80 -3.88 16.44
N PRO A 166 -18.74 -3.07 15.36
CA PRO A 166 -18.37 -3.43 14.00
C PRO A 166 -16.90 -3.83 13.83
N MET A 167 -16.60 -4.51 12.74
CA MET A 167 -15.23 -4.60 12.22
C MET A 167 -15.03 -3.61 11.06
N LEU A 168 -13.91 -2.89 11.08
CA LEU A 168 -13.53 -1.88 10.09
C LEU A 168 -12.23 -2.35 9.41
N THR A 169 -12.16 -2.34 8.08
CA THR A 169 -10.93 -2.76 7.38
C THR A 169 -9.74 -1.87 7.69
N SER A 170 -8.53 -2.42 7.62
CA SER A 170 -7.26 -1.75 7.92
C SER A 170 -6.28 -1.64 6.75
N ALA A 171 -6.57 -2.24 5.59
CA ALA A 171 -5.65 -2.28 4.44
C ALA A 171 -5.31 -0.90 3.82
N CYS A 172 -6.09 0.15 4.13
CA CYS A 172 -5.90 1.52 3.65
C CYS A 172 -5.14 2.37 4.68
N PRO A 173 -3.88 2.78 4.42
CA PRO A 173 -3.06 3.45 5.42
C PRO A 173 -3.57 4.83 5.84
N GLY A 174 -4.08 5.64 4.91
CA GLY A 174 -4.66 6.96 5.24
C GLY A 174 -5.86 6.87 6.18
N TRP A 175 -6.62 5.78 6.12
CA TRP A 175 -7.67 5.48 7.10
C TRP A 175 -7.08 5.04 8.44
N VAL A 176 -6.15 4.08 8.46
CA VAL A 176 -5.51 3.62 9.71
C VAL A 176 -4.83 4.78 10.45
N ARG A 177 -4.04 5.61 9.75
CA ARG A 177 -3.38 6.78 10.34
C ARG A 177 -4.37 7.78 10.92
N TYR A 178 -5.50 8.02 10.25
CA TYR A 178 -6.56 8.86 10.80
C TYR A 178 -7.22 8.23 12.04
N ALA A 179 -7.47 6.91 12.01
CA ALA A 179 -8.02 6.17 13.13
C ALA A 179 -7.10 6.18 14.36
N GLU A 180 -5.81 5.91 14.19
CA GLU A 180 -4.82 5.95 15.26
C GLU A 180 -4.62 7.37 15.80
N ARG A 181 -4.20 8.32 14.96
CA ARG A 181 -3.72 9.64 15.41
C ARG A 181 -4.83 10.62 15.79
N VAL A 182 -6.01 10.51 15.19
CA VAL A 182 -7.11 11.49 15.38
C VAL A 182 -8.33 10.91 16.09
N LEU A 183 -8.63 9.61 15.90
CA LEU A 183 -9.85 9.02 16.47
C LEU A 183 -9.61 8.28 17.79
N GLY A 184 -8.46 7.60 17.91
CA GLY A 184 -8.00 6.89 19.11
C GLY A 184 -8.87 5.69 19.51
N HIS A 185 -8.81 5.35 20.80
CA HIS A 185 -9.45 4.16 21.40
C HIS A 185 -10.96 3.97 21.08
N PRO A 186 -11.79 5.00 20.87
CA PRO A 186 -13.17 4.80 20.41
C PRO A 186 -13.32 4.17 19.01
N VAL A 187 -12.22 3.95 18.27
CA VAL A 187 -12.22 3.41 16.90
C VAL A 187 -11.16 2.32 16.70
N THR A 188 -9.97 2.44 17.29
CA THR A 188 -8.88 1.47 17.04
C THR A 188 -9.21 0.00 17.38
N PRO A 189 -10.00 -0.35 18.41
CA PRO A 189 -10.41 -1.75 18.66
C PRO A 189 -11.31 -2.36 17.57
N HIS A 190 -12.00 -1.51 16.80
CA HIS A 190 -12.83 -1.94 15.68
C HIS A 190 -12.03 -2.20 14.40
N LEU A 191 -10.75 -1.78 14.33
CA LEU A 191 -9.90 -2.10 13.18
C LEU A 191 -9.60 -3.60 13.13
N CYS A 192 -9.68 -4.17 11.93
CA CYS A 192 -9.24 -5.52 11.61
C CYS A 192 -7.73 -5.65 11.80
N THR A 193 -7.30 -6.67 12.54
CA THR A 193 -5.90 -6.94 12.89
C THR A 193 -5.07 -7.52 11.73
N ALA A 194 -5.71 -8.05 10.68
CA ALA A 194 -5.01 -8.51 9.50
C ALA A 194 -4.17 -7.36 8.89
N LYS A 195 -2.89 -7.62 8.68
CA LYS A 195 -1.94 -6.71 8.03
C LYS A 195 -2.37 -6.39 6.61
N SER A 196 -1.98 -5.22 6.10
CA SER A 196 -2.26 -4.88 4.70
C SER A 196 -1.43 -5.74 3.74
N PRO A 197 -1.84 -5.82 2.45
CA PRO A 197 -1.08 -6.55 1.44
C PRO A 197 0.39 -6.08 1.31
N GLN A 198 0.68 -4.81 1.64
CA GLN A 198 2.06 -4.30 1.63
C GLN A 198 2.89 -4.93 2.75
N GLN A 199 2.38 -4.90 3.97
CA GLN A 199 3.07 -5.40 5.16
C GLN A 199 3.25 -6.93 5.09
N ILE A 200 2.27 -7.64 4.54
CA ILE A 200 2.36 -9.08 4.27
C ILE A 200 3.39 -9.36 3.16
N MET A 201 3.40 -8.60 2.07
CA MET A 201 4.41 -8.78 1.02
C MET A 201 5.82 -8.47 1.52
N GLY A 202 5.99 -7.43 2.34
CA GLY A 202 7.25 -7.13 3.02
C GLY A 202 7.72 -8.30 3.88
N SER A 203 6.82 -8.91 4.65
CA SER A 203 7.11 -10.12 5.44
C SER A 203 7.48 -11.31 4.54
N LEU A 204 6.72 -11.55 3.47
CA LEU A 204 6.91 -12.67 2.52
C LEU A 204 8.24 -12.56 1.75
N VAL A 205 8.63 -11.35 1.33
CA VAL A 205 9.89 -11.08 0.62
C VAL A 205 11.09 -11.13 1.58
N LYS A 206 10.99 -10.51 2.76
CA LYS A 206 12.09 -10.44 3.73
C LYS A 206 12.28 -11.73 4.53
N ASP A 207 11.28 -12.60 4.60
CA ASP A 207 11.34 -13.87 5.33
C ASP A 207 11.37 -15.09 4.40
N TYR A 208 10.22 -15.50 3.82
CA TYR A 208 10.12 -16.72 3.01
C TYR A 208 11.06 -16.70 1.79
N PHE A 209 10.98 -15.65 0.98
CA PHE A 209 11.82 -15.52 -0.22
C PHE A 209 13.30 -15.40 0.14
N ALA A 210 13.65 -14.59 1.15
CA ALA A 210 15.03 -14.46 1.64
C ALA A 210 15.62 -15.82 2.05
N ARG A 211 14.88 -16.61 2.84
CA ARG A 211 15.27 -17.98 3.23
C ARG A 211 15.45 -18.89 2.00
N ARG A 212 14.50 -18.89 1.06
CA ARG A 212 14.58 -19.70 -0.18
C ARG A 212 15.76 -19.33 -1.07
N GLN A 213 16.17 -18.06 -1.09
CA GLN A 213 17.35 -17.58 -1.84
C GLN A 213 18.66 -17.68 -1.04
N ASN A 214 18.63 -18.19 0.20
CA ASN A 214 19.76 -18.20 1.13
C ASN A 214 20.40 -16.80 1.33
N LEU A 215 19.53 -15.78 1.42
CA LEU A 215 19.89 -14.38 1.66
C LEU A 215 19.47 -13.96 3.08
N SER A 216 20.24 -13.07 3.69
CA SER A 216 19.78 -12.37 4.90
C SER A 216 18.76 -11.26 4.53
N PRO A 217 17.76 -10.95 5.38
CA PRO A 217 16.73 -9.96 5.05
C PRO A 217 17.27 -8.57 4.71
N ASP A 218 18.39 -8.19 5.33
CA ASP A 218 19.07 -6.91 5.08
C ASP A 218 19.73 -6.84 3.69
N LYS A 219 20.05 -7.98 3.06
CA LYS A 219 20.65 -8.02 1.71
C LYS A 219 19.64 -7.75 0.61
N ILE A 220 18.35 -7.83 0.91
CA ILE A 220 17.27 -7.46 -0.02
C ILE A 220 16.91 -5.99 0.20
N PHE A 221 16.86 -5.21 -0.88
CA PHE A 221 16.22 -3.90 -0.92
C PHE A 221 14.86 -4.06 -1.62
N HIS A 222 13.79 -4.01 -0.84
CA HIS A 222 12.43 -4.26 -1.29
C HIS A 222 11.69 -2.94 -1.53
N VAL A 223 11.19 -2.79 -2.76
CA VAL A 223 10.46 -1.61 -3.22
C VAL A 223 9.02 -1.98 -3.53
N ILE A 224 8.06 -1.15 -3.15
CA ILE A 224 6.65 -1.32 -3.53
C ILE A 224 6.29 -0.29 -4.60
N VAL A 225 5.60 -0.73 -5.67
CA VAL A 225 4.99 0.16 -6.66
C VAL A 225 3.48 0.26 -6.42
N ALA A 226 3.06 1.37 -5.81
CA ALA A 226 1.70 1.54 -5.29
C ALA A 226 0.92 2.71 -5.96
N PRO A 227 -0.43 2.65 -5.97
CA PRO A 227 -1.27 3.75 -6.45
C PRO A 227 -1.37 4.93 -5.47
N CYS A 228 -0.69 4.90 -4.31
CA CYS A 228 -0.98 5.77 -3.18
C CYS A 228 0.29 6.29 -2.49
N TYR A 229 0.32 7.57 -2.13
CA TYR A 229 1.40 8.13 -1.30
C TYR A 229 1.37 7.61 0.13
N ASP A 230 0.19 7.35 0.72
CA ASP A 230 0.03 6.86 2.11
C ASP A 230 0.65 5.46 2.36
N LYS A 231 1.13 4.79 1.30
CA LYS A 231 1.91 3.54 1.38
C LYS A 231 3.37 3.82 1.82
N LYS A 232 3.88 5.04 1.53
CA LYS A 232 4.87 5.77 2.35
C LYS A 232 4.13 6.26 3.61
N LEU A 233 4.73 6.22 4.80
CA LEU A 233 4.09 6.22 6.15
C LEU A 233 3.75 4.81 6.67
N GLU A 234 3.13 3.95 5.86
CA GLU A 234 2.95 2.54 6.24
C GLU A 234 4.30 1.82 6.28
N ALA A 235 5.09 1.93 5.20
CA ALA A 235 6.44 1.37 5.14
C ALA A 235 7.39 1.87 6.24
N LEU A 236 7.08 3.02 6.88
CA LEU A 236 7.84 3.54 8.02
C LEU A 236 7.52 2.84 9.35
N GLN A 237 6.35 2.19 9.44
CA GLN A 237 5.85 1.44 10.61
C GLN A 237 5.97 -0.09 10.42
N GLU A 238 6.51 -0.56 9.30
CA GLU A 238 6.69 -1.99 9.04
C GLU A 238 7.86 -2.59 9.83
N ASP A 239 7.55 -3.24 10.94
CA ASP A 239 8.46 -4.18 11.60
C ASP A 239 8.33 -5.59 10.97
N VAL A 240 9.46 -6.21 10.63
CA VAL A 240 9.55 -7.63 10.25
C VAL A 240 10.08 -8.43 11.45
N PRO A 241 9.25 -9.23 12.14
CA PRO A 241 9.65 -9.88 13.39
C PRO A 241 10.82 -10.86 13.27
N THR A 242 10.92 -11.55 12.13
CA THR A 242 11.97 -12.54 11.87
C THR A 242 13.31 -11.94 11.40
N ALA A 243 13.36 -10.63 11.16
CA ALA A 243 14.55 -9.95 10.69
C ALA A 243 15.33 -9.29 11.84
N SER A 244 16.59 -8.93 11.58
CA SER A 244 17.42 -8.14 12.50
C SER A 244 16.67 -6.90 12.97
N ARG A 245 16.68 -6.61 14.28
CA ARG A 245 16.01 -5.42 14.87
C ARG A 245 16.27 -4.16 14.03
N GLY A 246 15.20 -3.59 13.47
CA GLY A 246 15.25 -2.39 12.62
C GLY A 246 15.20 -2.65 11.10
N SER A 247 15.13 -3.90 10.64
CA SER A 247 14.85 -4.22 9.23
C SER A 247 13.37 -4.05 8.92
N ARG A 248 13.06 -3.19 7.93
CA ARG A 248 11.70 -2.95 7.45
C ARG A 248 11.25 -4.03 6.47
N GLY A 249 9.93 -4.19 6.33
CA GLY A 249 9.31 -5.04 5.29
C GLY A 249 9.52 -4.44 3.91
N THR A 250 9.33 -3.13 3.83
CA THR A 250 9.47 -2.30 2.63
C THR A 250 10.52 -1.22 2.89
N ASP A 251 11.56 -1.16 2.07
CA ASP A 251 12.64 -0.16 2.21
C ASP A 251 12.29 1.15 1.49
N CYS A 252 11.52 1.08 0.41
CA CYS A 252 11.06 2.26 -0.34
C CYS A 252 9.69 1.99 -0.99
N VAL A 253 8.85 3.02 -1.11
CA VAL A 253 7.64 2.98 -1.93
C VAL A 253 7.75 4.02 -3.02
N LEU A 254 7.53 3.60 -4.26
CA LEU A 254 7.43 4.47 -5.43
C LEU A 254 5.98 4.44 -5.93
N THR A 255 5.41 5.59 -6.25
CA THR A 255 4.07 5.65 -6.81
C THR A 255 4.05 5.25 -8.28
N SER A 256 2.91 4.80 -8.78
CA SER A 256 2.74 4.49 -10.21
C SER A 256 3.07 5.69 -11.10
N GLY A 257 2.75 6.91 -10.63
CA GLY A 257 3.10 8.17 -11.28
C GLY A 257 4.61 8.43 -11.34
N GLU A 258 5.33 8.25 -10.23
CA GLU A 258 6.80 8.34 -10.19
C GLU A 258 7.45 7.36 -11.19
N ILE A 259 7.02 6.09 -11.20
CA ILE A 259 7.54 5.09 -12.15
C ILE A 259 7.21 5.44 -13.60
N ALA A 260 5.98 5.87 -13.90
CA ALA A 260 5.60 6.23 -15.26
C ALA A 260 6.37 7.46 -15.76
N GLN A 261 6.67 8.42 -14.89
CA GLN A 261 7.55 9.55 -15.21
C GLN A 261 8.98 9.07 -15.53
N MET A 262 9.52 8.12 -14.76
CA MET A 262 10.83 7.52 -15.08
C MET A 262 10.82 6.81 -16.44
N MET A 263 9.73 6.11 -16.78
CA MET A 263 9.56 5.45 -18.08
C MET A 263 9.47 6.45 -19.25
N GLU A 264 8.75 7.56 -19.08
CA GLU A 264 8.60 8.60 -20.11
C GLU A 264 9.87 9.42 -20.35
N GLN A 265 10.73 9.52 -19.33
CA GLN A 265 11.98 10.30 -19.38
C GLN A 265 13.23 9.45 -19.67
N SER A 266 13.10 8.13 -19.82
CA SER A 266 14.22 7.22 -20.01
C SER A 266 14.39 6.82 -21.48
N ASP A 267 15.60 6.99 -22.00
CA ASP A 267 16.01 6.54 -23.33
C ASP A 267 16.39 5.03 -23.37
N VAL A 268 16.12 4.28 -22.29
CA VAL A 268 16.51 2.86 -22.19
C VAL A 268 15.63 1.98 -23.07
N SER A 269 16.27 1.18 -23.93
CA SER A 269 15.62 0.18 -24.77
C SER A 269 15.02 -0.95 -23.92
N VAL A 270 13.74 -0.83 -23.59
CA VAL A 270 13.01 -1.84 -22.80
C VAL A 270 12.71 -3.08 -23.65
N ARG A 271 13.08 -4.26 -23.13
CA ARG A 271 12.57 -5.55 -23.57
C ARG A 271 11.52 -6.03 -22.56
N ASP A 272 10.34 -6.38 -23.05
CA ASP A 272 9.27 -6.92 -22.22
C ASP A 272 9.70 -8.22 -21.54
N ALA A 273 9.32 -8.40 -20.27
CA ALA A 273 9.65 -9.57 -19.47
C ALA A 273 8.46 -9.94 -18.59
N ALA A 274 8.18 -11.23 -18.40
CA ALA A 274 7.17 -11.68 -17.43
C ALA A 274 7.56 -11.26 -16.01
N LEU A 275 6.56 -11.10 -15.12
CA LEU A 275 6.80 -10.96 -13.69
C LEU A 275 7.48 -12.22 -13.15
N ASP A 276 8.34 -12.04 -12.15
CA ASP A 276 8.91 -13.14 -11.39
C ASP A 276 7.86 -13.69 -10.41
N THR A 277 8.03 -14.95 -10.03
CA THR A 277 7.16 -15.64 -9.08
C THR A 277 7.95 -16.08 -7.85
N LEU A 278 7.26 -16.23 -6.72
CA LEU A 278 7.83 -16.77 -5.49
C LEU A 278 7.95 -18.32 -5.53
N PHE A 279 7.38 -18.96 -6.55
CA PHE A 279 7.12 -20.40 -6.59
C PHE A 279 8.09 -21.21 -7.49
N GLY A 280 9.22 -20.62 -7.90
CA GLY A 280 10.21 -21.26 -8.78
C GLY A 280 9.88 -21.09 -10.27
N ASP A 281 10.28 -22.03 -11.13
CA ASP A 281 10.09 -21.94 -12.59
C ASP A 281 8.64 -22.26 -13.03
N VAL A 282 7.66 -21.53 -12.48
CA VAL A 282 6.27 -21.56 -12.94
C VAL A 282 6.14 -20.72 -14.20
N LYS A 283 5.27 -21.13 -15.13
CA LYS A 283 4.93 -20.32 -16.31
C LYS A 283 4.25 -19.02 -15.88
N GLU A 284 4.41 -17.98 -16.69
CA GLU A 284 3.67 -16.72 -16.54
C GLU A 284 2.17 -17.01 -16.42
N GLU A 285 1.58 -16.73 -15.25
CA GLU A 285 0.15 -16.84 -15.04
C GLU A 285 -0.59 -15.63 -15.63
N GLU A 286 -1.84 -15.85 -16.02
CA GLU A 286 -2.76 -14.77 -16.33
C GLU A 286 -2.97 -13.89 -15.09
N LEU A 287 -2.83 -12.58 -15.25
CA LEU A 287 -3.10 -11.62 -14.17
C LEU A 287 -4.55 -11.71 -13.75
N ARG A 288 -4.78 -11.86 -12.44
CA ARG A 288 -6.13 -11.91 -11.85
C ARG A 288 -6.29 -10.79 -10.84
N ARG A 289 -7.54 -10.48 -10.50
CA ARG A 289 -7.90 -9.57 -9.41
C ARG A 289 -8.90 -10.23 -8.47
N HIS A 290 -9.12 -9.60 -7.33
CA HIS A 290 -10.25 -9.91 -6.46
C HIS A 290 -11.54 -9.23 -6.96
N ASP A 291 -12.67 -9.58 -6.35
CA ASP A 291 -14.01 -9.12 -6.76
C ASP A 291 -14.35 -7.66 -6.35
N GLY A 292 -13.33 -6.82 -6.16
CA GLY A 292 -13.50 -5.38 -5.95
C GLY A 292 -13.53 -4.63 -7.29
N ALA A 293 -14.42 -3.63 -7.42
CA ALA A 293 -14.49 -2.77 -8.61
C ALA A 293 -13.47 -1.60 -8.61
N GLY A 294 -12.85 -1.34 -7.46
CA GLY A 294 -11.80 -0.32 -7.29
C GLY A 294 -10.99 -0.47 -6.00
N SER A 295 -11.22 -1.57 -5.28
CA SER A 295 -10.50 -2.04 -4.09
C SER A 295 -10.07 -3.49 -4.33
N ASP A 296 -9.44 -4.12 -3.34
CA ASP A 296 -9.16 -5.56 -3.31
C ASP A 296 -10.39 -6.41 -2.93
N GLY A 297 -11.58 -5.82 -2.81
CA GLY A 297 -12.85 -6.58 -2.70
C GLY A 297 -13.11 -7.27 -1.35
N TYR A 298 -12.46 -6.84 -0.27
CA TYR A 298 -12.68 -7.37 1.10
C TYR A 298 -14.17 -7.51 1.44
N LEU A 299 -14.98 -6.48 1.18
CA LEU A 299 -16.42 -6.50 1.44
C LEU A 299 -17.11 -7.66 0.72
N ALA A 300 -16.90 -7.78 -0.60
CA ALA A 300 -17.57 -8.78 -1.43
C ALA A 300 -17.23 -10.21 -0.99
N HIS A 301 -15.95 -10.44 -0.69
CA HIS A 301 -15.45 -11.74 -0.26
C HIS A 301 -15.96 -12.12 1.15
N ILE A 302 -15.68 -11.27 2.15
CA ILE A 302 -16.05 -11.51 3.55
C ILE A 302 -17.58 -11.65 3.68
N PHE A 303 -18.36 -10.88 2.91
CA PHE A 303 -19.82 -10.99 2.92
C PHE A 303 -20.32 -12.36 2.42
N ARG A 304 -19.81 -12.85 1.28
CA ARG A 304 -20.20 -14.15 0.73
C ARG A 304 -19.83 -15.30 1.67
N HIS A 305 -18.60 -15.28 2.19
CA HIS A 305 -18.17 -16.33 3.12
C HIS A 305 -18.94 -16.26 4.43
N ALA A 306 -19.14 -15.07 5.01
CA ALA A 306 -19.94 -14.92 6.22
C ALA A 306 -21.38 -15.42 6.02
N ALA A 307 -22.02 -15.13 4.89
CA ALA A 307 -23.35 -15.65 4.56
C ALA A 307 -23.38 -17.19 4.58
N LYS A 308 -22.36 -17.83 4.00
CA LYS A 308 -22.23 -19.28 3.92
C LYS A 308 -21.87 -19.92 5.26
N GLU A 309 -20.84 -19.43 5.93
CA GLU A 309 -20.25 -20.00 7.15
C GLU A 309 -21.08 -19.73 8.43
N LEU A 310 -21.87 -18.64 8.46
CA LEU A 310 -22.71 -18.30 9.62
C LEU A 310 -24.18 -18.68 9.44
N PHE A 311 -24.69 -18.68 8.20
CA PHE A 311 -26.13 -18.84 7.93
C PHE A 311 -26.48 -19.92 6.89
N ASN A 312 -25.48 -20.57 6.28
CA ASN A 312 -25.64 -21.53 5.20
C ASN A 312 -26.39 -20.95 3.98
N GLU A 313 -26.16 -19.67 3.68
CA GLU A 313 -26.69 -18.97 2.52
C GLU A 313 -25.59 -18.77 1.46
N ASP A 314 -25.81 -19.27 0.24
CA ASP A 314 -24.85 -19.12 -0.87
C ASP A 314 -25.18 -17.86 -1.69
N VAL A 315 -24.27 -16.88 -1.70
CA VAL A 315 -24.45 -15.57 -2.33
C VAL A 315 -23.61 -15.49 -3.60
N GLY A 316 -24.24 -15.69 -4.76
CA GLY A 316 -23.58 -15.54 -6.05
C GLY A 316 -23.16 -14.08 -6.34
N GLU A 317 -24.13 -13.19 -6.52
CA GLU A 317 -23.91 -11.77 -6.82
C GLU A 317 -24.17 -10.89 -5.59
N VAL A 318 -23.22 -9.99 -5.28
CA VAL A 318 -23.33 -9.05 -4.16
C VAL A 318 -24.02 -7.77 -4.65
N THR A 319 -25.26 -7.54 -4.23
CA THR A 319 -26.03 -6.35 -4.65
C THR A 319 -25.70 -5.13 -3.77
N TYR A 320 -25.10 -4.10 -4.37
CA TYR A 320 -24.72 -2.85 -3.68
C TYR A 320 -25.79 -1.76 -3.80
N ARG A 321 -26.40 -1.37 -2.68
CA ARG A 321 -27.30 -0.22 -2.61
C ARG A 321 -26.52 1.06 -2.27
N ALA A 322 -26.44 2.01 -3.21
CA ALA A 322 -25.92 3.34 -2.90
C ALA A 322 -26.80 4.06 -1.88
N LEU A 323 -26.18 4.68 -0.87
CA LEU A 323 -26.86 5.44 0.18
C LEU A 323 -26.88 6.94 -0.14
N ARG A 324 -25.93 7.71 0.39
CA ARG A 324 -25.86 9.16 0.20
C ARG A 324 -25.18 9.57 -1.11
N ASN A 325 -24.35 8.70 -1.65
CA ASN A 325 -23.56 8.89 -2.87
C ASN A 325 -23.02 7.52 -3.30
N LYS A 326 -22.45 7.45 -4.52
CA LYS A 326 -21.87 6.21 -5.08
C LYS A 326 -20.71 5.63 -4.27
N ASP A 327 -20.05 6.44 -3.44
CA ASP A 327 -18.88 6.09 -2.63
C ASP A 327 -19.28 5.72 -1.18
N PHE A 328 -20.59 5.63 -0.89
CA PHE A 328 -21.14 5.05 0.35
C PHE A 328 -22.26 4.07 -0.02
N GLN A 329 -21.92 2.79 -0.07
CA GLN A 329 -22.81 1.70 -0.48
C GLN A 329 -23.07 0.75 0.69
N GLU A 330 -24.22 0.09 0.68
CA GLU A 330 -24.67 -0.87 1.68
C GLU A 330 -25.02 -2.21 1.00
N VAL A 331 -24.74 -3.30 1.69
CA VAL A 331 -25.08 -4.67 1.28
C VAL A 331 -25.77 -5.34 2.46
N THR A 332 -26.93 -5.98 2.24
CA THR A 332 -27.66 -6.73 3.27
C THR A 332 -27.89 -8.18 2.86
N LEU A 333 -27.79 -9.08 3.83
CA LEU A 333 -28.33 -10.44 3.77
C LEU A 333 -29.61 -10.44 4.62
N GLU A 334 -30.73 -10.77 4.00
CA GLU A 334 -32.04 -10.76 4.66
C GLU A 334 -32.72 -12.13 4.47
N LYS A 335 -33.23 -12.71 5.55
CA LYS A 335 -33.90 -14.02 5.54
C LYS A 335 -35.12 -13.96 6.44
N SER A 336 -36.27 -14.38 5.94
CA SER A 336 -37.56 -14.36 6.68
C SER A 336 -37.94 -12.98 7.27
N GLY A 337 -37.45 -11.88 6.71
CA GLY A 337 -37.67 -10.51 7.20
C GLY A 337 -36.67 -10.03 8.26
N GLU A 338 -35.72 -10.86 8.66
CA GLU A 338 -34.61 -10.51 9.55
C GLU A 338 -33.34 -10.18 8.75
N VAL A 339 -32.57 -9.19 9.21
CA VAL A 339 -31.31 -8.76 8.60
C VAL A 339 -30.15 -9.48 9.29
N LEU A 340 -29.66 -10.55 8.66
CA LEU A 340 -28.60 -11.41 9.18
C LEU A 340 -27.22 -10.74 9.09
N LEU A 341 -26.94 -10.09 7.95
CA LEU A 341 -25.72 -9.30 7.74
C LEU A 341 -26.06 -7.93 7.18
N ARG A 342 -25.44 -6.88 7.72
CA ARG A 342 -25.45 -5.54 7.10
C ARG A 342 -24.02 -5.00 7.02
N PHE A 343 -23.52 -4.90 5.79
CA PHE A 343 -22.16 -4.45 5.46
C PHE A 343 -22.21 -3.10 4.74
N ALA A 344 -21.13 -2.33 4.78
CA ALA A 344 -21.02 -1.12 3.98
C ALA A 344 -19.61 -0.90 3.39
N ALA A 345 -19.56 -0.25 2.22
CA ALA A 345 -18.36 0.36 1.67
C ALA A 345 -18.46 1.88 1.90
N ALA A 346 -17.42 2.47 2.51
CA ALA A 346 -17.35 3.88 2.84
C ALA A 346 -16.03 4.47 2.35
N TYR A 347 -16.04 4.98 1.11
CA TYR A 347 -14.86 5.52 0.44
C TYR A 347 -14.86 7.06 0.48
N GLY A 348 -13.68 7.66 0.69
CA GLY A 348 -13.51 9.10 0.78
C GLY A 348 -13.75 9.65 2.18
N PHE A 349 -12.86 10.54 2.65
CA PHE A 349 -12.91 11.13 4.01
C PHE A 349 -14.27 11.65 4.49
N ARG A 350 -15.07 12.25 3.59
CA ARG A 350 -16.44 12.70 3.94
C ARG A 350 -17.36 11.55 4.35
N ASN A 351 -17.23 10.37 3.74
CA ASN A 351 -17.99 9.19 4.12
C ASN A 351 -17.40 8.55 5.39
N ILE A 352 -16.07 8.52 5.53
CA ILE A 352 -15.37 8.09 6.76
C ILE A 352 -15.87 8.88 7.99
N GLN A 353 -15.88 10.21 7.93
CA GLN A 353 -16.39 11.05 9.02
C GLN A 353 -17.85 10.71 9.37
N ASN A 354 -18.70 10.42 8.39
CA ASN A 354 -20.08 10.00 8.65
C ASN A 354 -20.18 8.64 9.34
N VAL A 355 -19.32 7.67 8.98
CA VAL A 355 -19.23 6.36 9.64
C VAL A 355 -18.79 6.54 11.10
N VAL A 356 -17.69 7.28 11.33
CA VAL A 356 -17.15 7.55 12.67
C VAL A 356 -18.17 8.29 13.56
N LEU A 357 -18.90 9.27 13.01
CA LEU A 357 -19.96 9.98 13.74
C LEU A 357 -21.17 9.10 14.10
N LYS A 358 -21.48 8.05 13.31
CA LYS A 358 -22.48 7.04 13.70
C LYS A 358 -21.95 6.14 14.82
N LEU A 359 -20.69 5.70 14.70
CA LEU A 359 -20.04 4.79 15.66
C LEU A 359 -19.93 5.43 17.04
N LYS A 360 -19.38 6.65 17.13
CA LYS A 360 -19.27 7.42 18.38
C LYS A 360 -20.62 7.77 19.04
N LYS A 361 -21.75 7.60 18.33
CA LYS A 361 -23.11 7.81 18.85
C LYS A 361 -23.82 6.53 19.29
N GLY A 362 -23.16 5.37 19.20
CA GLY A 362 -23.77 4.06 19.49
C GLY A 362 -24.90 3.64 18.54
N LYS A 363 -25.12 4.39 17.44
CA LYS A 363 -26.19 4.12 16.46
C LYS A 363 -25.57 3.60 15.17
N PHE A 364 -24.92 2.44 15.27
CA PHE A 364 -24.15 1.84 14.19
C PHE A 364 -24.84 0.57 13.67
N PRO A 365 -25.44 0.59 12.46
CA PRO A 365 -26.27 -0.51 11.98
C PRO A 365 -25.48 -1.58 11.20
N TYR A 366 -24.15 -1.47 11.11
CA TYR A 366 -23.30 -2.34 10.27
C TYR A 366 -22.50 -3.30 11.13
N HIS A 367 -22.37 -4.54 10.68
CA HIS A 367 -21.47 -5.54 11.27
C HIS A 367 -20.03 -5.36 10.75
N PHE A 368 -19.89 -4.96 9.49
CA PHE A 368 -18.60 -4.74 8.82
C PHE A 368 -18.64 -3.48 7.95
N VAL A 369 -17.52 -2.74 7.89
CA VAL A 369 -17.33 -1.66 6.93
C VAL A 369 -15.96 -1.72 6.26
N GLU A 370 -15.95 -1.74 4.92
CA GLU A 370 -14.76 -1.48 4.11
C GLU A 370 -14.54 0.04 4.01
N VAL A 371 -13.39 0.52 4.49
CA VAL A 371 -13.08 1.94 4.66
C VAL A 371 -11.83 2.30 3.87
N LEU A 372 -11.98 3.18 2.87
CA LEU A 372 -10.88 3.64 2.01
C LEU A 372 -10.80 5.17 2.00
N ALA A 373 -9.60 5.73 2.17
CA ALA A 373 -9.36 7.17 2.20
C ALA A 373 -9.72 7.89 0.89
N CYS A 374 -9.50 7.23 -0.26
CA CYS A 374 -9.78 7.76 -1.59
C CYS A 374 -11.23 7.48 -2.01
N ALA A 375 -11.95 8.48 -2.50
CA ALA A 375 -13.24 8.25 -3.18
C ALA A 375 -13.00 7.46 -4.48
N GLY A 376 -13.82 6.46 -4.77
CA GLY A 376 -13.61 5.52 -5.87
C GLY A 376 -12.54 4.45 -5.64
N GLY A 377 -12.02 4.32 -4.41
CA GLY A 377 -11.07 3.27 -4.02
C GLY A 377 -9.62 3.52 -4.47
N CYS A 378 -8.80 2.46 -4.37
CA CYS A 378 -7.36 2.47 -4.66
C CYS A 378 -7.04 2.84 -6.11
N LEU A 379 -7.93 2.56 -7.08
CA LEU A 379 -7.76 3.02 -8.48
C LEU A 379 -7.65 4.55 -8.59
N ASN A 380 -8.27 5.31 -7.69
CA ASN A 380 -8.19 6.78 -7.59
C ASN A 380 -7.22 7.22 -6.47
N GLY A 381 -6.22 6.40 -6.16
CA GLY A 381 -5.13 6.77 -5.25
C GLY A 381 -4.33 7.95 -5.80
N ARG A 382 -3.88 8.85 -4.91
CA ARG A 382 -3.17 10.08 -5.31
C ARG A 382 -1.81 9.84 -5.98
N GLY A 383 -1.24 8.65 -5.85
CA GLY A 383 0.00 8.28 -6.52
C GLY A 383 -0.17 7.97 -8.02
N GLN A 384 -1.38 8.09 -8.57
CA GLN A 384 -1.64 7.84 -9.99
C GLN A 384 -2.79 8.68 -10.53
N ALA A 385 -2.94 8.69 -11.86
CA ALA A 385 -4.03 9.35 -12.57
C ALA A 385 -4.28 10.82 -12.15
N GLN A 386 -3.22 11.57 -11.88
CA GLN A 386 -3.29 13.01 -11.61
C GLN A 386 -2.93 13.82 -12.86
N THR A 387 -3.59 14.97 -13.02
CA THR A 387 -3.19 16.05 -13.93
C THR A 387 -2.02 16.86 -13.34
N ALA A 388 -1.34 17.65 -14.16
CA ALA A 388 -0.15 18.42 -13.75
C ALA A 388 -0.40 19.46 -12.62
N ASP A 389 -1.67 19.78 -12.33
CA ASP A 389 -2.13 20.62 -11.23
C ASP A 389 -2.66 19.82 -10.01
N GLY A 390 -2.30 18.53 -9.90
CA GLY A 390 -2.58 17.68 -8.73
C GLY A 390 -4.04 17.23 -8.58
N ARG A 391 -4.88 17.41 -9.61
CA ARG A 391 -6.29 16.98 -9.61
C ARG A 391 -6.43 15.59 -10.25
N THR A 392 -7.49 14.85 -9.90
CA THR A 392 -7.81 13.58 -10.57
C THR A 392 -8.11 13.79 -12.06
N ASP A 393 -7.37 13.11 -12.93
CA ASP A 393 -7.73 12.92 -14.33
C ASP A 393 -8.92 11.94 -14.42
N LYS A 394 -10.11 12.50 -14.61
CA LYS A 394 -11.35 11.73 -14.71
C LYS A 394 -11.43 10.85 -15.95
N ALA A 395 -10.79 11.25 -17.05
CA ALA A 395 -10.83 10.48 -18.30
C ALA A 395 -9.90 9.26 -18.20
N LEU A 396 -8.69 9.47 -17.68
CA LEU A 396 -7.74 8.39 -17.41
C LEU A 396 -8.29 7.41 -16.36
N LEU A 397 -8.84 7.92 -15.25
CA LEU A 397 -9.49 7.07 -14.23
C LEU A 397 -10.66 6.24 -14.79
N GLN A 398 -11.45 6.79 -15.73
CA GLN A 398 -12.53 6.03 -16.36
C GLN A 398 -11.99 4.92 -17.28
N LYS A 399 -10.91 5.17 -18.04
CA LYS A 399 -10.21 4.14 -18.82
C LYS A 399 -9.63 3.03 -17.93
N MET A 400 -8.99 3.41 -16.82
CA MET A 400 -8.45 2.47 -15.83
C MET A 400 -9.53 1.57 -15.22
N LYS A 401 -10.72 2.10 -14.95
CA LYS A 401 -11.85 1.31 -14.43
C LYS A 401 -12.36 0.26 -15.41
N GLY A 402 -12.42 0.58 -16.71
CA GLY A 402 -12.73 -0.41 -17.74
C GLY A 402 -11.68 -1.53 -17.75
N ILE A 403 -10.40 -1.15 -17.88
CA ILE A 403 -9.28 -2.12 -17.90
C ILE A 403 -9.27 -3.00 -16.64
N TYR A 404 -9.50 -2.44 -15.46
CA TYR A 404 -9.56 -3.21 -14.21
C TYR A 404 -10.76 -4.16 -14.15
N ALA A 405 -11.94 -3.72 -14.62
CA ALA A 405 -13.13 -4.57 -14.66
C ALA A 405 -12.93 -5.80 -15.56
N ASP A 406 -12.23 -5.62 -16.69
CA ASP A 406 -11.91 -6.69 -17.66
C ASP A 406 -10.89 -7.72 -17.16
N ILE A 407 -10.18 -7.46 -16.04
CA ILE A 407 -9.26 -8.45 -15.43
C ILE A 407 -10.09 -9.60 -14.83
N PRO A 408 -9.75 -10.87 -15.11
CA PRO A 408 -10.41 -12.03 -14.51
C PRO A 408 -10.41 -12.01 -12.98
N VAL A 409 -11.54 -12.40 -12.38
CA VAL A 409 -11.69 -12.51 -10.92
C VAL A 409 -11.25 -13.88 -10.44
N GLN A 410 -10.43 -13.92 -9.38
CA GLN A 410 -10.15 -15.13 -8.60
C GLN A 410 -10.53 -14.90 -7.13
N LEU A 411 -11.07 -15.93 -6.48
CA LEU A 411 -11.28 -15.95 -5.04
C LEU A 411 -10.00 -16.40 -4.33
N PRO A 412 -9.59 -15.77 -3.22
CA PRO A 412 -8.42 -16.16 -2.43
C PRO A 412 -8.32 -17.65 -2.09
N GLU A 413 -9.43 -18.33 -1.78
CA GLU A 413 -9.42 -19.79 -1.49
C GLU A 413 -9.05 -20.66 -2.70
N ALA A 414 -9.22 -20.14 -3.93
CA ALA A 414 -8.88 -20.84 -5.16
C ALA A 414 -7.39 -20.71 -5.54
N SER A 415 -6.60 -19.97 -4.75
CA SER A 415 -5.15 -19.85 -4.91
C SER A 415 -4.46 -21.05 -4.24
N THR A 416 -4.00 -22.04 -5.01
CA THR A 416 -3.24 -23.18 -4.46
C THR A 416 -1.96 -22.70 -3.77
N HIS A 417 -1.30 -21.71 -4.38
CA HIS A 417 -0.12 -21.04 -3.86
C HIS A 417 -0.31 -20.41 -2.46
N VAL A 418 -1.48 -19.83 -2.14
CA VAL A 418 -1.70 -19.29 -0.79
C VAL A 418 -1.81 -20.41 0.25
N GLN A 419 -2.43 -21.54 -0.11
CA GLN A 419 -2.54 -22.72 0.75
C GLN A 419 -1.19 -23.38 0.99
N GLU A 420 -0.35 -23.49 -0.05
CA GLU A 420 1.04 -23.96 0.04
C GLU A 420 1.85 -23.07 0.99
N LEU A 421 1.77 -21.74 0.86
CA LEU A 421 2.47 -20.82 1.76
C LEU A 421 1.96 -20.89 3.21
N TYR A 422 0.66 -21.10 3.47
CA TYR A 422 0.19 -21.36 4.84
C TYR A 422 0.91 -22.56 5.46
N GLN A 423 1.18 -23.62 4.69
CA GLN A 423 1.89 -24.80 5.21
C GLN A 423 3.41 -24.59 5.28
N GLU A 424 4.05 -24.15 4.20
CA GLU A 424 5.52 -24.07 4.09
C GLU A 424 6.14 -22.90 4.85
N TRP A 425 5.50 -21.72 4.83
CA TRP A 425 6.03 -20.51 5.46
C TRP A 425 5.54 -20.36 6.90
N LEU A 426 4.25 -20.58 7.09
CA LEU A 426 3.56 -20.27 8.35
C LEU A 426 3.33 -21.48 9.25
N ASP A 427 3.80 -22.68 8.91
CA ASP A 427 3.62 -23.92 9.69
C ASP A 427 2.13 -24.25 10.00
N GLY A 428 1.20 -23.84 9.12
CA GLY A 428 -0.25 -24.07 9.22
C GLY A 428 -1.10 -22.79 9.35
N THR A 429 -2.43 -22.95 9.26
CA THR A 429 -3.41 -21.85 9.21
C THR A 429 -3.67 -21.12 10.53
N ASP A 430 -3.26 -21.73 11.65
CA ASP A 430 -3.60 -21.31 13.02
C ASP A 430 -2.35 -21.28 13.93
N SER A 431 -1.15 -21.20 13.34
CA SER A 431 0.10 -21.21 14.08
C SER A 431 0.43 -19.85 14.72
N PRO A 432 1.38 -19.79 15.67
CA PRO A 432 1.91 -18.53 16.17
C PRO A 432 2.55 -17.65 15.07
N ARG A 433 3.12 -18.24 14.00
CA ARG A 433 3.69 -17.49 12.88
C ARG A 433 2.62 -16.74 12.08
N VAL A 434 1.39 -17.25 12.00
CA VAL A 434 0.28 -16.53 11.36
C VAL A 434 0.06 -15.19 12.05
N GLN A 435 -0.01 -15.18 13.38
CA GLN A 435 -0.17 -13.95 14.16
C GLN A 435 1.02 -12.99 13.99
N GLU A 436 2.25 -13.51 14.02
CA GLU A 436 3.47 -12.72 13.86
C GLU A 436 3.62 -12.12 12.44
N ALA A 437 3.40 -12.92 11.39
CA ALA A 437 3.58 -12.52 10.00
C ALA A 437 2.39 -11.74 9.42
N LEU A 438 1.15 -12.17 9.71
CA LEU A 438 -0.06 -11.68 9.04
C LEU A 438 -0.96 -10.77 9.90
N HIS A 439 -0.73 -10.63 11.21
CA HIS A 439 -1.50 -9.71 12.06
C HIS A 439 -0.65 -8.57 12.65
N THR A 440 -1.34 -7.52 13.07
CA THR A 440 -0.79 -6.35 13.77
C THR A 440 -1.81 -5.83 14.79
N ALA A 441 -1.37 -4.92 15.67
CA ALA A 441 -2.20 -4.28 16.68
C ALA A 441 -2.07 -2.76 16.59
N TYR A 442 -3.19 -2.05 16.72
CA TYR A 442 -3.27 -0.59 16.61
C TYR A 442 -3.31 0.03 18.00
N GLN A 443 -2.40 0.97 18.27
CA GLN A 443 -2.42 1.76 19.49
C GLN A 443 -2.93 3.17 19.17
N GLY A 444 -4.03 3.56 19.81
CA GLY A 444 -4.37 4.99 19.90
C GLY A 444 -3.39 5.70 20.83
N PRO A 445 -3.21 7.03 20.71
CA PRO A 445 -2.59 7.79 21.79
C PRO A 445 -3.35 7.50 23.08
N GLY A 446 -2.63 7.20 24.16
CA GLY A 446 -3.21 6.96 25.47
C GLY A 446 -4.14 8.12 25.86
N GLN A 447 -5.18 7.83 26.64
CA GLN A 447 -6.21 8.82 27.02
C GLN A 447 -5.56 10.17 27.37
N PRO A 448 -5.90 11.26 26.65
CA PRO A 448 -5.45 12.58 27.06
C PRO A 448 -6.00 12.86 28.45
N THR A 449 -5.11 13.02 29.43
CA THR A 449 -5.42 13.55 30.76
C THR A 449 -5.67 15.06 30.65
N ASP A 450 -6.70 15.44 29.87
CA ASP A 450 -7.47 16.67 29.96
C ASP A 450 -8.45 16.73 28.77
N SER A 451 -9.73 16.52 29.05
CA SER A 451 -10.80 16.81 28.09
C SER A 451 -10.99 18.32 27.98
N ARG A 452 -10.35 18.95 27.00
CA ARG A 452 -10.61 20.36 26.64
C ARG A 452 -10.82 20.52 25.14
N ASP A 453 -12.10 20.54 24.76
CA ASP A 453 -12.70 21.20 23.60
C ASP A 453 -11.78 21.54 22.42
N ILE A 454 -11.51 20.56 21.56
CA ILE A 454 -11.24 20.85 20.15
C ILE A 454 -12.57 21.31 19.54
N LYS A 455 -12.74 22.63 19.36
CA LYS A 455 -13.85 23.19 18.59
C LYS A 455 -13.64 22.87 17.10
N TRP A 456 -14.70 22.38 16.47
CA TRP A 456 -14.79 21.99 15.06
C TRP A 456 -15.07 23.18 14.14
#